data_AF-A0A5E4T3A5-F1
#
_entry.id   AF-A0A5E4T3A5-F1
#
_cell.length_a   1.000
_cell.length_b   1.000
_cell.length_c   1.000
_cell.angle_alpha   90.00
_cell.angle_beta   90.00
_cell.angle_gamma   90.00
#
_symmetry.space_group_name_H-M   'P 1'
#
loop_
_entity.id
_entity.type
_entity.pdbx_description
1 polymer ?
#
loop_
_entity_poly.entity_id
_entity_poly.type
_entity_poly.pdbx_seq_one_letter_code
_entity_poly.pdbx_strand_id
1 'polypeptide(L)'
;MSNVGDTNQSGLVEDIKQVSEWLGQPLNAGASANHLEALGADTVRQLARVFTGLKGIEQYGPGIREAFEEFMPVKLLLKWTNGFFVCTQKLDAIPDTSSPEGKRQTEKLVQLRDVVVQTLKQSIAVFSQDLSLGQTRRIMPCETGVVEVLFDGHWRDGVPELMAIAEFGRDNKLKKVHGYSGDELRRFRDMGEFKTAIFSTFGVTPKIEPAPLVAEWQMNSEQPPIASPHAPATSRLEQFVQGLSTTGANHAGISQVGVSMPSASTTAPLLASTH
;
A
#
# COMPACT_ATOMS: atom_id res chain seq x y z
N MET A 1 37.25 -16.91 -3.62
CA MET A 1 36.17 -16.90 -2.61
C MET A 1 35.03 -16.11 -3.20
N SER A 2 34.04 -16.79 -3.76
CA SER A 2 32.88 -16.12 -4.36
C SER A 2 31.92 -15.73 -3.23
N ASN A 3 31.59 -14.44 -3.15
CA ASN A 3 30.70 -13.88 -2.14
C ASN A 3 29.32 -14.53 -2.25
N VAL A 4 28.92 -15.25 -1.20
CA VAL A 4 27.56 -15.78 -1.01
C VAL A 4 26.53 -14.64 -0.77
N GLY A 5 27.00 -13.38 -0.71
CA GLY A 5 26.15 -12.18 -0.57
C GLY A 5 25.54 -11.67 -1.88
N ASP A 6 26.20 -11.86 -3.03
CA ASP A 6 25.79 -11.22 -4.28
C ASP A 6 24.57 -11.90 -4.93
N THR A 7 24.38 -13.19 -4.67
CA THR A 7 23.32 -14.01 -5.28
C THR A 7 21.93 -13.74 -4.72
N ASN A 8 21.82 -13.16 -3.51
CA ASN A 8 20.53 -12.85 -2.90
C ASN A 8 20.04 -11.42 -3.21
N GLN A 9 20.94 -10.48 -3.52
CA GLN A 9 20.56 -9.09 -3.76
C GLN A 9 20.02 -8.85 -5.17
N SER A 10 20.60 -9.50 -6.19
CA SER A 10 20.10 -9.44 -7.55
C SER A 10 18.69 -10.04 -7.68
N GLY A 11 18.46 -11.18 -7.02
CA GLY A 11 17.13 -11.79 -6.90
C GLY A 11 16.12 -10.86 -6.21
N LEU A 12 16.53 -10.17 -5.15
CA LEU A 12 15.66 -9.21 -4.47
C LEU A 12 15.27 -8.03 -5.37
N VAL A 13 16.20 -7.43 -6.12
CA VAL A 13 15.85 -6.33 -7.03
C VAL A 13 14.80 -6.76 -8.05
N GLU A 14 14.93 -7.98 -8.57
CA GLU A 14 13.97 -8.55 -9.50
C GLU A 14 12.61 -8.78 -8.83
N ASP A 15 12.59 -9.31 -7.60
CA ASP A 15 11.36 -9.48 -6.83
C ASP A 15 10.65 -8.14 -6.57
N ILE A 16 11.40 -7.08 -6.23
CA ILE A 16 10.83 -5.74 -6.02
C ILE A 16 10.24 -5.22 -7.34
N LYS A 17 10.93 -5.40 -8.48
CA LYS A 17 10.43 -4.99 -9.80
C LYS A 17 9.13 -5.71 -10.17
N GLN A 18 9.10 -7.03 -10.01
CA GLN A 18 7.91 -7.84 -10.29
C GLN A 18 6.71 -7.40 -9.45
N VAL A 19 6.89 -7.27 -8.13
CA VAL A 19 5.82 -6.79 -7.23
C VAL A 19 5.38 -5.36 -7.59
N SER A 20 6.31 -4.50 -7.96
CA SER A 20 6.05 -3.12 -8.37
C SER A 20 5.25 -3.03 -9.67
N GLU A 21 5.61 -3.81 -10.69
CA GLU A 21 4.87 -3.91 -11.96
C GLU A 21 3.48 -4.53 -11.73
N TRP A 22 3.43 -5.60 -10.93
CA TRP A 22 2.19 -6.26 -10.56
C TRP A 22 1.27 -5.37 -9.72
N LEU A 23 1.78 -4.37 -9.00
CA LEU A 23 0.96 -3.37 -8.29
C LEU A 23 0.77 -2.07 -9.09
N GLY A 24 1.26 -2.02 -10.33
CA GLY A 24 1.08 -0.85 -11.22
C GLY A 24 1.82 0.40 -10.77
N GLN A 25 2.82 0.25 -9.90
CA GLN A 25 3.63 1.33 -9.36
C GLN A 25 5.09 1.11 -9.77
N PRO A 26 5.46 1.37 -11.04
CA PRO A 26 6.75 1.00 -11.59
C PRO A 26 7.90 1.63 -10.78
N LEU A 27 8.89 0.81 -10.45
CA LEU A 27 10.14 1.25 -9.88
C LEU A 27 10.92 2.08 -10.89
N ASN A 28 11.79 2.95 -10.36
CA ASN A 28 12.74 3.66 -11.20
C ASN A 28 13.70 2.68 -11.92
N ALA A 29 13.92 2.92 -13.22
CA ALA A 29 14.70 2.08 -14.13
C ALA A 29 16.16 1.82 -13.71
N GLY A 30 16.69 2.56 -12.73
CA GLY A 30 18.05 2.35 -12.20
C GLY A 30 18.13 1.54 -10.89
N ALA A 31 17.12 0.79 -10.48
CA ALA A 31 17.25 -0.09 -9.30
C ALA A 31 18.33 -1.17 -9.55
N SER A 32 19.34 -1.26 -8.66
CA SER A 32 20.50 -2.16 -8.79
C SER A 32 20.84 -2.81 -7.44
N ALA A 33 21.51 -3.97 -7.49
CA ALA A 33 21.91 -4.70 -6.29
C ALA A 33 22.86 -3.87 -5.41
N ASN A 34 23.81 -3.16 -6.03
CA ASN A 34 24.77 -2.31 -5.34
C ASN A 34 24.09 -1.23 -4.49
N HIS A 35 22.92 -0.73 -4.91
CA HIS A 35 22.17 0.24 -4.10
C HIS A 35 21.66 -0.37 -2.79
N LEU A 36 21.33 -1.67 -2.79
CA LEU A 36 20.80 -2.34 -1.60
C LEU A 36 21.86 -2.54 -0.51
N GLU A 37 23.14 -2.58 -0.85
CA GLU A 37 24.22 -2.67 0.14
C GLU A 37 24.15 -1.55 1.18
N ALA A 38 23.74 -0.35 0.77
CA ALA A 38 23.60 0.81 1.65
C ALA A 38 22.46 0.68 2.69
N LEU A 39 21.56 -0.30 2.56
CA LEU A 39 20.55 -0.61 3.58
C LEU A 39 21.14 -1.40 4.76
N GLY A 40 22.27 -2.07 4.54
CA GLY A 40 22.84 -3.05 5.46
C GLY A 40 22.17 -4.42 5.35
N ALA A 41 22.96 -5.47 5.60
CA ALA A 41 22.58 -6.86 5.34
C ALA A 41 21.28 -7.32 6.03
N ASP A 42 21.02 -6.83 7.24
CA ASP A 42 19.82 -7.23 7.98
C ASP A 42 18.54 -6.64 7.37
N THR A 43 18.56 -5.36 6.99
CA THR A 43 17.42 -4.70 6.33
C THR A 43 17.17 -5.30 4.95
N VAL A 44 18.22 -5.62 4.19
CA VAL A 44 18.09 -6.35 2.93
C VAL A 44 17.41 -7.71 3.13
N ARG A 45 17.80 -8.46 4.16
CA ARG A 45 17.19 -9.76 4.46
C ARG A 45 15.70 -9.63 4.82
N GLN A 46 15.34 -8.63 5.63
CA GLN A 46 13.95 -8.40 5.99
C GLN A 46 13.13 -7.93 4.77
N LEU A 47 13.68 -7.01 3.97
CA LEU A 47 13.08 -6.56 2.72
C LEU A 47 12.84 -7.74 1.77
N ALA A 48 13.80 -8.66 1.66
CA ALA A 48 13.65 -9.88 0.88
C ALA A 48 12.46 -10.72 1.35
N ARG A 49 12.34 -10.97 2.65
CA ARG A 49 11.20 -11.72 3.20
C ARG A 49 9.87 -11.06 2.85
N VAL A 50 9.77 -9.74 2.99
CA VAL A 50 8.55 -9.01 2.67
C VAL A 50 8.22 -9.11 1.18
N PHE A 51 9.19 -8.86 0.29
CA PHE A 51 8.92 -8.92 -1.15
C PHE A 51 8.66 -10.33 -1.67
N THR A 52 9.34 -11.36 -1.12
CA THR A 52 9.00 -12.76 -1.39
C THR A 52 7.57 -13.09 -0.95
N GLY A 53 7.14 -12.61 0.22
CA GLY A 53 5.76 -12.75 0.68
C GLY A 53 4.77 -12.05 -0.25
N LEU A 54 5.06 -10.81 -0.65
CA LEU A 54 4.23 -10.03 -1.57
C LEU A 54 4.10 -10.67 -2.96
N LYS A 55 5.14 -11.36 -3.45
CA LYS A 55 5.03 -12.18 -4.67
C LYS A 55 4.01 -13.29 -4.55
N GLY A 56 3.81 -13.83 -3.34
CA GLY A 56 2.73 -14.79 -3.05
C GLY A 56 1.34 -14.24 -3.37
N ILE A 57 1.17 -12.91 -3.40
CA ILE A 57 -0.12 -12.29 -3.74
C ILE A 57 -0.53 -12.58 -5.18
N GLU A 58 0.41 -12.77 -6.10
CA GLU A 58 0.11 -13.10 -7.50
C GLU A 58 -0.79 -14.33 -7.63
N GLN A 59 -0.78 -15.22 -6.63
CA GLN A 59 -1.63 -16.41 -6.55
C GLN A 59 -3.14 -16.09 -6.40
N TYR A 60 -3.50 -14.89 -5.94
CA TYR A 60 -4.90 -14.45 -5.83
C TYR A 60 -5.49 -13.97 -7.18
N GLY A 61 -4.68 -13.99 -8.25
CA GLY A 61 -5.11 -13.58 -9.59
C GLY A 61 -5.17 -12.06 -9.79
N PRO A 62 -5.19 -11.59 -11.05
CA PRO A 62 -5.19 -10.17 -11.39
C PRO A 62 -6.43 -9.41 -10.90
N GLY A 63 -7.53 -10.11 -10.57
CA GLY A 63 -8.73 -9.48 -10.03
C GLY A 63 -8.56 -8.95 -8.61
N ILE A 64 -7.90 -9.74 -7.76
CA ILE A 64 -7.74 -9.44 -6.33
C ILE A 64 -6.56 -8.48 -6.10
N ARG A 65 -5.69 -8.33 -7.11
CA ARG A 65 -4.65 -7.29 -7.19
C ARG A 65 -5.13 -5.93 -6.73
N GLU A 66 -6.28 -5.48 -7.23
CA GLU A 66 -6.77 -4.14 -6.93
C GLU A 66 -7.05 -3.94 -5.43
N ALA A 67 -7.46 -4.99 -4.71
CA ALA A 67 -7.64 -4.93 -3.26
C ALA A 67 -6.31 -4.75 -2.53
N PHE A 68 -5.24 -5.40 -3.02
CA PHE A 68 -3.90 -5.28 -2.46
C PHE A 68 -3.20 -3.96 -2.77
N GLU A 69 -3.43 -3.41 -3.96
CA GLU A 69 -2.97 -2.06 -4.32
C GLU A 69 -3.52 -1.00 -3.36
N GLU A 70 -4.71 -1.22 -2.81
CA GLU A 70 -5.34 -0.28 -1.90
C GLU A 70 -4.78 -0.31 -0.47
N PHE A 71 -4.11 -1.38 -0.05
CA PHE A 71 -3.54 -1.47 1.30
C PHE A 71 -2.40 -0.46 1.52
N MET A 72 -2.62 0.43 2.48
CA MET A 72 -1.69 1.52 2.82
C MET A 72 -0.27 1.04 3.12
N PRO A 73 -0.04 -0.04 3.91
CA PRO A 73 1.31 -0.51 4.20
C PRO A 73 2.10 -0.89 2.95
N VAL A 74 1.45 -1.53 1.96
CA VAL A 74 2.08 -1.95 0.70
C VAL A 74 2.46 -0.73 -0.15
N LYS A 75 1.56 0.25 -0.26
CA LYS A 75 1.82 1.53 -0.95
C LYS A 75 3.01 2.26 -0.33
N LEU A 76 3.07 2.34 0.99
CA LEU A 76 4.16 3.02 1.69
C LEU A 76 5.49 2.28 1.48
N LEU A 77 5.50 0.95 1.58
CA LEU A 77 6.70 0.15 1.34
C LEU A 77 7.28 0.40 -0.06
N LEU A 78 6.46 0.35 -1.11
CA LEU A 78 6.88 0.63 -2.48
C LEU A 78 7.39 2.06 -2.65
N LYS A 79 6.65 3.05 -2.11
CA LYS A 79 7.04 4.46 -2.17
C LYS A 79 8.42 4.69 -1.55
N TRP A 80 8.67 4.16 -0.35
CA TRP A 80 9.95 4.34 0.35
C TRP A 80 11.08 3.56 -0.30
N THR A 81 10.81 2.36 -0.81
CA THR A 81 11.79 1.57 -1.59
C THR A 81 12.21 2.31 -2.86
N ASN A 82 11.25 2.89 -3.60
CA ASN A 82 11.56 3.68 -4.78
C ASN A 82 12.31 4.97 -4.42
N GLY A 83 11.90 5.66 -3.35
CA GLY A 83 12.59 6.84 -2.83
C GLY A 83 14.04 6.55 -2.46
N PHE A 84 14.31 5.37 -1.90
CA PHE A 84 15.66 4.91 -1.56
C PHE A 84 16.54 4.74 -2.80
N PHE A 85 16.03 4.07 -3.84
CA PHE A 85 16.77 3.91 -5.09
C PHE A 85 17.07 5.24 -5.76
N VAL A 86 16.09 6.17 -5.78
CA VAL A 86 16.29 7.52 -6.33
C VAL A 86 17.36 8.29 -5.57
N CYS A 87 17.38 8.21 -4.23
CA CYS A 87 18.39 8.90 -3.42
C CYS A 87 19.79 8.35 -3.69
N THR A 88 19.92 7.02 -3.80
CA THR A 88 21.21 6.37 -4.02
C THR A 88 21.78 6.68 -5.41
N GLN A 89 20.95 6.62 -6.45
CA GLN A 89 21.36 7.02 -7.80
C GLN A 89 21.83 8.49 -7.87
N LYS A 90 21.15 9.38 -7.16
CA LYS A 90 21.54 10.80 -7.11
C LYS A 90 22.87 11.01 -6.40
N LEU A 91 23.19 10.21 -5.38
CA LEU A 91 24.49 10.24 -4.72
C LEU A 91 25.60 9.78 -5.67
N ASP A 92 25.38 8.70 -6.42
CA ASP A 92 26.36 8.16 -7.36
C ASP A 92 26.63 9.09 -8.55
N ALA A 93 25.65 9.93 -8.90
CA ALA A 93 25.75 10.87 -10.01
C ALA A 93 26.50 12.19 -9.67
N ILE A 94 26.96 12.40 -8.43
CA ILE A 94 27.69 13.62 -8.05
C ILE A 94 29.14 13.51 -8.55
N PRO A 95 29.56 14.30 -9.56
CA PRO A 95 30.83 14.09 -10.26
C PRO A 95 32.06 14.56 -9.47
N ASP A 96 31.89 15.47 -8.51
CA ASP A 96 32.98 15.99 -7.68
C ASP A 96 32.52 16.23 -6.23
N THR A 97 32.75 15.23 -5.39
CA THR A 97 32.50 15.29 -3.94
C THR A 97 33.58 16.06 -3.18
N SER A 98 34.63 16.54 -3.85
CA SER A 98 35.74 17.28 -3.23
C SER A 98 35.47 18.79 -3.18
N SER A 99 34.68 19.33 -4.12
CA SER A 99 34.24 20.72 -4.11
C SER A 99 33.35 21.07 -2.90
N PRO A 100 33.36 22.31 -2.38
CA PRO A 100 32.47 22.72 -1.29
C PRO A 100 30.98 22.53 -1.59
N GLU A 101 30.57 22.75 -2.84
CA GLU A 101 29.18 22.54 -3.28
C GLU A 101 28.85 21.05 -3.39
N GLY A 102 29.74 20.23 -3.95
CA GLY A 102 29.58 18.78 -4.00
C GLY A 102 29.49 18.15 -2.61
N LYS A 103 30.29 18.63 -1.65
CA LYS A 103 30.20 18.22 -0.24
C LYS A 103 28.83 18.54 0.36
N ARG A 104 28.32 19.77 0.17
CA ARG A 104 27.00 20.17 0.66
C ARG A 104 25.86 19.36 0.04
N GLN A 105 25.94 19.07 -1.26
CA GLN A 105 24.93 18.25 -1.95
C GLN A 105 24.97 16.80 -1.48
N THR A 106 26.17 16.25 -1.31
CA THR A 106 26.38 14.90 -0.76
C THR A 106 25.79 14.80 0.65
N GLU A 107 26.10 15.76 1.53
CA GLU A 107 25.59 15.78 2.90
C GLU A 107 24.06 15.82 2.96
N LYS A 108 23.42 16.68 2.16
CA LYS A 108 21.95 16.75 2.06
C LYS A 108 21.33 15.43 1.59
N LEU A 109 21.93 14.78 0.60
CA LEU A 109 21.42 13.52 0.05
C LEU A 109 21.65 12.35 1.01
N VAL A 110 22.75 12.35 1.77
CA VAL A 110 22.98 11.37 2.85
C VAL A 110 21.93 11.52 3.94
N GLN A 111 21.65 12.74 4.41
CA GLN A 111 20.60 12.98 5.40
C GLN A 111 19.22 12.51 4.91
N LEU A 112 18.89 12.81 3.65
CA LEU A 112 17.64 12.33 3.04
C LEU A 112 17.59 10.81 2.94
N ARG A 113 18.69 10.18 2.50
CA ARG A 113 18.80 8.72 2.42
C ARG A 113 18.59 8.10 3.80
N ASP A 114 19.19 8.65 4.85
CA ASP A 114 19.08 8.09 6.20
C ASP A 114 17.62 8.16 6.73
N VAL A 115 16.90 9.26 6.46
CA VAL A 115 15.46 9.37 6.74
C VAL A 115 14.64 8.33 5.98
N VAL A 116 14.93 8.15 4.69
CA VAL A 116 14.26 7.15 3.84
C VAL A 116 14.54 5.73 4.36
N VAL A 117 15.78 5.42 4.73
CA VAL A 117 16.18 4.12 5.28
C VAL A 117 15.47 3.86 6.61
N GLN A 118 15.40 4.85 7.49
CA GLN A 118 14.68 4.71 8.76
C GLN A 118 13.19 4.45 8.53
N THR A 119 12.57 5.17 7.62
CA THR A 119 11.14 5.01 7.30
C THR A 119 10.87 3.68 6.60
N LEU A 120 11.79 3.22 5.74
CA LEU A 120 11.72 1.91 5.10
C LEU A 120 11.83 0.80 6.15
N LYS A 121 12.76 0.91 7.11
CA LYS A 121 12.86 -0.05 8.23
C LYS A 121 11.58 -0.12 9.06
N GLN A 122 10.97 1.03 9.36
CA GLN A 122 9.67 1.07 10.04
C GLN A 122 8.58 0.41 9.21
N SER A 123 8.54 0.66 7.90
CA SER A 123 7.58 0.04 6.98
C SER A 123 7.77 -1.48 6.93
N ILE A 124 9.01 -1.96 6.85
CA ILE A 124 9.33 -3.39 6.90
C ILE A 124 8.92 -4.01 8.24
N ALA A 125 9.12 -3.29 9.36
CA ALA A 125 8.73 -3.77 10.68
C ALA A 125 7.21 -4.00 10.78
N VAL A 126 6.40 -3.22 10.07
CA VAL A 126 4.94 -3.44 9.94
C VAL A 126 4.59 -4.75 9.22
N PHE A 127 5.51 -5.35 8.49
CA PHE A 127 5.32 -6.69 7.89
C PHE A 127 6.01 -7.81 8.69
N SER A 128 6.65 -7.49 9.81
CA SER A 128 7.39 -8.47 10.63
C SER A 128 6.64 -8.95 11.87
N GLN A 129 5.59 -8.23 12.27
CA GLN A 129 4.67 -8.63 13.32
C GLN A 129 3.40 -9.10 12.62
N ASP A 130 2.76 -10.19 13.04
CA ASP A 130 1.50 -10.63 12.44
C ASP A 130 0.49 -9.47 12.50
N LEU A 131 0.28 -8.81 11.36
CA LEU A 131 -0.32 -7.48 11.30
C LEU A 131 -1.43 -7.46 10.27
N SER A 132 -2.53 -6.81 10.63
CA SER A 132 -3.55 -6.44 9.65
C SER A 132 -2.92 -5.46 8.66
N LEU A 133 -2.95 -5.81 7.38
CA LEU A 133 -2.61 -4.94 6.25
C LEU A 133 -3.63 -3.80 6.09
N GLY A 134 -4.72 -3.87 6.86
CA GLY A 134 -5.84 -2.96 6.85
C GLY A 134 -7.07 -3.59 6.23
N GLN A 135 -8.09 -2.75 6.07
CA GLN A 135 -9.34 -3.13 5.43
C GLN A 135 -9.60 -2.20 4.24
N THR A 136 -10.07 -2.76 3.13
CA THR A 136 -10.51 -1.99 1.96
C THR A 136 -11.98 -2.34 1.70
N ARG A 137 -12.80 -1.31 1.52
CA ARG A 137 -14.25 -1.46 1.31
C ARG A 137 -14.59 -1.13 -0.13
N ARG A 138 -15.32 -2.02 -0.79
CA ARG A 138 -15.88 -1.81 -2.13
C ARG A 138 -17.39 -1.86 -2.09
N ILE A 139 -18.01 -0.91 -2.79
CA ILE A 139 -19.46 -0.77 -2.87
C ILE A 139 -19.88 -1.15 -4.28
N MET A 140 -20.77 -2.12 -4.41
CA MET A 140 -21.24 -2.65 -5.68
C MET A 140 -22.76 -2.48 -5.80
N PRO A 141 -23.23 -1.51 -6.60
CA PRO A 141 -24.66 -1.31 -6.80
C PRO A 141 -25.27 -2.50 -7.58
N CYS A 142 -26.47 -2.90 -7.17
CA CYS A 142 -27.29 -3.89 -7.85
C CYS A 142 -28.72 -3.35 -8.05
N GLU A 143 -29.54 -4.01 -8.86
CA GLU A 143 -30.88 -3.51 -9.19
C GLU A 143 -31.77 -3.26 -7.95
N THR A 144 -31.58 -4.08 -6.91
CA THR A 144 -32.44 -4.08 -5.72
C THR A 144 -31.79 -3.47 -4.49
N GLY A 145 -30.56 -2.94 -4.58
CA GLY A 145 -29.82 -2.46 -3.41
C GLY A 145 -28.32 -2.34 -3.66
N VAL A 146 -27.53 -2.64 -2.62
CA VAL A 146 -26.07 -2.52 -2.65
C VAL A 146 -25.45 -3.75 -2.01
N VAL A 147 -24.39 -4.27 -2.63
CA VAL A 147 -23.49 -5.24 -2.01
C VAL A 147 -22.22 -4.52 -1.60
N GLU A 148 -21.89 -4.54 -0.32
CA GLU A 148 -20.63 -4.05 0.20
C GLU A 148 -19.68 -5.23 0.39
N VAL A 149 -18.42 -5.08 -0.01
CA VAL A 149 -17.38 -6.07 0.23
C VAL A 149 -16.26 -5.43 1.01
N LEU A 150 -15.98 -6.01 2.17
CA LEU A 150 -14.84 -5.67 3.01
C LEU A 150 -13.74 -6.70 2.75
N PHE A 151 -12.63 -6.27 2.18
CA PHE A 151 -11.42 -7.07 2.15
C PHE A 151 -10.63 -6.79 3.42
N ASP A 152 -10.17 -7.86 4.06
CA ASP A 152 -9.36 -7.81 5.26
C ASP A 152 -8.06 -8.56 4.99
N GLY A 153 -6.98 -7.80 4.87
CA GLY A 153 -5.65 -8.32 4.59
C GLY A 153 -4.90 -8.55 5.89
N HIS A 154 -4.23 -9.68 6.02
CA HIS A 154 -3.37 -10.01 7.14
C HIS A 154 -2.01 -10.43 6.64
N TRP A 155 -0.98 -10.15 7.40
CA TRP A 155 0.34 -10.71 7.20
C TRP A 155 0.58 -11.76 8.28
N ARG A 156 0.79 -13.01 7.90
CA ARG A 156 1.05 -14.11 8.83
C ARG A 156 2.23 -14.94 8.36
N ASP A 157 3.20 -15.17 9.24
CA ASP A 157 4.36 -16.04 8.96
C ASP A 157 5.13 -15.68 7.66
N GLY A 158 5.16 -14.40 7.30
CA GLY A 158 5.82 -13.93 6.07
C GLY A 158 4.99 -14.06 4.80
N VAL A 159 3.71 -14.44 4.92
CA VAL A 159 2.79 -14.60 3.80
C VAL A 159 1.58 -13.68 3.99
N PRO A 160 1.20 -12.91 2.96
CA PRO A 160 -0.05 -12.16 2.98
C PRO A 160 -1.23 -13.13 2.81
N GLU A 161 -2.15 -13.08 3.76
CA GLU A 161 -3.46 -13.70 3.69
C GLU A 161 -4.50 -12.62 3.36
N LEU A 162 -5.50 -13.00 2.55
CA LEU A 162 -6.65 -12.15 2.27
C LEU A 162 -7.93 -12.89 2.61
N MET A 163 -8.84 -12.18 3.25
CA MET A 163 -10.24 -12.60 3.39
C MET A 163 -11.14 -11.51 2.83
N ALA A 164 -12.34 -11.90 2.40
CA ALA A 164 -13.37 -10.94 2.00
C ALA A 164 -14.69 -11.26 2.70
N ILE A 165 -15.37 -10.24 3.19
CA ILE A 165 -16.72 -10.35 3.75
C ILE A 165 -17.63 -9.53 2.85
N ALA A 166 -18.57 -10.19 2.19
CA ALA A 166 -19.59 -9.56 1.39
C ALA A 166 -20.88 -9.43 2.19
N GLU A 167 -21.50 -8.26 2.14
CA GLU A 167 -22.74 -7.95 2.83
C GLU A 167 -23.74 -7.33 1.86
N PHE A 168 -24.96 -7.86 1.82
CA PHE A 168 -26.04 -7.30 1.00
C PHE A 168 -27.01 -6.49 1.84
N GLY A 169 -27.24 -5.25 1.41
CA GLY A 169 -28.18 -4.31 2.02
C GLY A 169 -29.24 -3.79 1.05
N ARG A 170 -30.46 -3.61 1.58
CA ARG A 170 -31.56 -2.93 0.90
C ARG A 170 -32.16 -1.91 1.86
N ASP A 171 -32.45 -0.70 1.38
CA ASP A 171 -33.06 0.38 2.16
C ASP A 171 -32.30 0.67 3.47
N ASN A 172 -30.96 0.75 3.41
CA ASN A 172 -30.05 0.93 4.55
C ASN A 172 -30.12 -0.16 5.65
N LYS A 173 -30.60 -1.37 5.33
CA LYS A 173 -30.56 -2.53 6.22
C LYS A 173 -29.74 -3.66 5.58
N LEU A 174 -28.56 -3.91 6.12
CA LEU A 174 -27.71 -5.07 5.79
C LEU A 174 -28.35 -6.34 6.36
N LYS A 175 -28.56 -7.37 5.53
CA LYS A 175 -29.39 -8.54 5.90
C LYS A 175 -28.73 -9.90 5.63
N LYS A 176 -27.77 -9.97 4.73
CA LYS A 176 -27.07 -11.22 4.40
C LYS A 176 -25.58 -10.96 4.35
N VAL A 177 -24.82 -11.85 4.98
CA VAL A 177 -23.35 -11.78 5.07
C VAL A 177 -22.80 -13.10 4.55
N HIS A 178 -21.74 -13.03 3.75
CA HIS A 178 -21.01 -14.20 3.27
C HIS A 178 -19.50 -13.91 3.32
N GLY A 179 -18.73 -14.82 3.91
CA GLY A 179 -17.28 -14.74 3.98
C GLY A 179 -16.62 -15.59 2.92
N TYR A 180 -15.55 -15.09 2.32
CA TYR A 180 -14.66 -15.78 1.40
C TYR A 180 -13.29 -15.92 2.06
N SER A 181 -12.85 -17.16 2.24
CA SER A 181 -11.49 -17.49 2.68
C SER A 181 -10.47 -17.18 1.60
N GLY A 182 -9.18 -17.10 1.98
CA GLY A 182 -8.10 -16.90 1.03
C GLY A 182 -8.04 -17.98 -0.07
N ASP A 183 -8.35 -19.23 0.27
CA ASP A 183 -8.36 -20.34 -0.70
C ASP A 183 -9.53 -20.25 -1.68
N GLU A 184 -10.69 -19.75 -1.25
CA GLU A 184 -11.80 -19.46 -2.16
C GLU A 184 -11.47 -18.29 -3.07
N LEU A 185 -10.87 -17.24 -2.51
CA LEU A 185 -10.45 -16.06 -3.26
C LEU A 185 -9.46 -16.41 -4.38
N ARG A 186 -8.52 -17.33 -4.14
CA ARG A 186 -7.57 -17.83 -5.15
C ARG A 186 -8.21 -18.59 -6.32
N ARG A 187 -9.47 -19.01 -6.20
CA ARG A 187 -10.16 -19.74 -7.29
C ARG A 187 -10.69 -18.80 -8.37
N PHE A 188 -10.89 -17.52 -8.05
CA PHE A 188 -11.38 -16.54 -9.01
C PHE A 188 -10.24 -16.07 -9.91
N ARG A 189 -10.46 -16.13 -11.22
CA ARG A 189 -9.46 -15.70 -12.21
C ARG A 189 -9.33 -14.18 -12.24
N ASP A 190 -10.44 -13.48 -12.03
CA ASP A 190 -10.51 -12.04 -12.05
C ASP A 190 -11.64 -11.48 -11.17
N MET A 191 -11.68 -10.15 -11.05
CA MET A 191 -12.64 -9.44 -10.23
C MET A 191 -14.06 -9.53 -10.81
N GLY A 192 -14.20 -9.76 -12.12
CA GLY A 192 -15.49 -10.03 -12.76
C GLY A 192 -16.07 -11.35 -12.29
N GLU A 193 -15.29 -12.43 -12.27
CA GLU A 193 -15.70 -13.73 -11.76
C GLU A 193 -16.08 -13.65 -10.27
N PHE A 194 -15.27 -12.97 -9.45
CA PHE A 194 -15.58 -12.75 -8.05
C PHE A 194 -16.88 -11.97 -7.85
N LYS A 195 -17.09 -10.88 -8.61
CA LYS A 195 -18.34 -10.10 -8.61
C LYS A 195 -19.54 -10.97 -8.98
N THR A 196 -19.43 -11.76 -10.04
CA THR A 196 -20.49 -12.67 -10.48
C THR A 196 -20.82 -13.70 -9.39
N ALA A 197 -19.80 -14.26 -8.72
CA ALA A 197 -20.00 -15.18 -7.61
C ALA A 197 -20.74 -14.51 -6.45
N ILE A 198 -20.35 -13.28 -6.07
CA ILE A 198 -21.01 -12.51 -5.01
C ILE A 198 -22.48 -12.24 -5.35
N PHE A 199 -22.76 -11.74 -6.56
CA PHE A 199 -24.11 -11.46 -6.99
C PHE A 199 -24.98 -12.73 -7.05
N SER A 200 -24.40 -13.85 -7.48
CA SER A 200 -25.03 -15.17 -7.45
C SER A 200 -25.35 -15.62 -6.02
N THR A 201 -24.40 -15.50 -5.08
CA THR A 201 -24.59 -15.83 -3.65
C THR A 201 -25.77 -15.08 -3.04
N PHE A 202 -25.97 -13.81 -3.39
CA PHE A 202 -27.08 -13.02 -2.87
C PHE A 202 -28.35 -13.10 -3.72
N GLY A 203 -28.30 -13.70 -4.90
CA GLY A 203 -29.42 -13.81 -5.84
C GLY A 203 -29.85 -12.44 -6.40
N VAL A 204 -28.89 -11.57 -6.68
CA VAL A 204 -29.13 -10.21 -7.19
C VAL A 204 -28.43 -9.99 -8.53
N THR A 205 -28.92 -9.05 -9.32
CA THR A 205 -28.34 -8.70 -10.64
C THR A 205 -27.50 -7.42 -10.51
N PRO A 206 -26.27 -7.37 -11.06
CA PRO A 206 -25.49 -6.14 -11.11
C PRO A 206 -26.27 -5.02 -11.79
N LYS A 207 -26.21 -3.81 -11.25
CA LYS A 207 -26.75 -2.65 -11.94
C LYS A 207 -25.78 -2.29 -13.06
N ILE A 208 -26.18 -2.54 -14.30
CA ILE A 208 -25.41 -2.08 -15.47
C ILE A 208 -25.64 -0.57 -15.57
N GLU A 209 -24.69 0.22 -15.10
CA GLU A 209 -24.69 1.64 -15.43
C GLU A 209 -24.45 1.76 -16.95
N PRO A 210 -25.30 2.49 -17.69
CA PRO A 210 -25.01 2.76 -19.09
C PRO A 210 -23.65 3.45 -19.14
N ALA A 211 -22.74 2.93 -19.98
CA ALA A 211 -21.44 3.54 -20.20
C ALA A 211 -21.65 5.05 -20.40
N PRO A 212 -20.87 5.93 -19.75
CA PRO A 212 -21.02 7.35 -19.95
C PRO A 212 -20.91 7.60 -21.45
N LEU A 213 -22.01 8.07 -22.05
CA LEU A 213 -21.99 8.59 -23.41
C LEU A 213 -20.83 9.59 -23.41
N VAL A 214 -19.82 9.30 -24.23
CA VAL A 214 -18.71 10.21 -24.47
C VAL A 214 -19.33 11.49 -25.00
N ALA A 215 -19.61 12.43 -24.10
CA ALA A 215 -19.91 13.79 -24.49
C ALA A 215 -18.62 14.29 -25.14
N GLU A 216 -18.64 14.43 -26.46
CA GLU A 216 -17.63 15.18 -27.19
C GLU A 216 -17.50 16.55 -26.54
N TRP A 217 -16.48 16.70 -25.70
CA TRP A 217 -15.98 18.01 -25.34
C TRP A 217 -15.34 18.57 -26.60
N GLN A 218 -16.14 19.27 -27.40
CA GLN A 218 -15.63 20.30 -28.29
C GLN A 218 -14.82 21.28 -27.44
N MET A 219 -13.50 21.10 -27.43
CA MET A 219 -12.58 22.13 -26.94
C MET A 219 -12.64 23.30 -27.93
N ASN A 220 -13.41 24.32 -27.56
CA ASN A 220 -13.17 25.67 -28.02
C ASN A 220 -11.72 26.04 -27.70
N SER A 221 -10.93 26.18 -28.75
CA SER A 221 -9.61 26.78 -28.73
C SER A 221 -9.75 28.29 -28.49
N GLU A 222 -9.81 28.70 -27.23
CA GLU A 222 -9.49 30.07 -26.82
C GLU A 222 -8.34 30.03 -25.82
N GLN A 223 -7.16 30.34 -26.35
CA GLN A 223 -5.91 30.50 -25.64
C GLN A 223 -5.88 31.90 -24.99
N PRO A 224 -5.73 32.05 -23.66
CA PRO A 224 -5.33 33.32 -23.08
C PRO A 224 -3.80 33.42 -23.00
N PRO A 225 -3.25 34.65 -22.92
CA PRO A 225 -1.89 34.94 -23.29
C PRO A 225 -0.88 34.59 -22.20
N ILE A 226 0.34 34.32 -22.68
CA ILE A 226 1.56 34.13 -21.90
C ILE A 226 1.82 35.37 -21.05
N ALA A 227 1.87 35.19 -19.74
CA ALA A 227 2.55 36.08 -18.83
C ALA A 227 3.52 35.26 -17.96
N SER A 228 4.80 35.57 -18.08
CA SER A 228 5.88 35.31 -17.12
C SER A 228 6.58 36.66 -16.88
N PRO A 229 7.38 36.88 -15.82
CA PRO A 229 8.03 35.88 -14.97
C PRO A 229 7.98 36.20 -13.45
N HIS A 230 8.55 35.28 -12.65
CA HIS A 230 8.94 35.36 -11.22
C HIS A 230 8.24 34.33 -10.33
N ALA A 231 8.72 33.10 -10.38
CA ALA A 231 8.67 32.19 -9.24
C ALA A 231 10.12 31.75 -8.94
N PRO A 232 10.55 31.72 -7.67
CA PRO A 232 11.88 31.24 -7.33
C PRO A 232 11.98 29.77 -7.74
N ALA A 233 13.08 29.42 -8.40
CA ALA A 233 13.41 28.05 -8.74
C ALA A 233 13.66 27.25 -7.45
N THR A 234 12.59 26.77 -6.83
CA THR A 234 12.67 25.66 -5.88
C THR A 234 13.24 24.48 -6.65
N SER A 235 14.36 23.95 -6.17
CA SER A 235 15.01 22.85 -6.87
C SER A 235 14.04 21.67 -6.91
N ARG A 236 14.04 20.87 -7.99
CA ARG A 236 13.23 19.64 -8.05
C ARG A 236 13.48 18.70 -6.86
N LEU A 237 14.63 18.84 -6.21
CA LEU A 237 14.98 18.16 -4.97
C LEU A 237 14.17 18.71 -3.77
N GLU A 238 13.99 20.02 -3.64
CA GLU A 238 13.13 20.61 -2.59
C GLU A 238 11.66 20.25 -2.76
N GLN A 239 11.16 20.19 -4.00
CA GLN A 239 9.79 19.74 -4.29
C GLN A 239 9.61 18.25 -3.96
N PHE A 240 10.62 17.42 -4.26
CA PHE A 240 10.64 16.01 -3.87
C PHE A 240 10.72 15.84 -2.35
N VAL A 241 11.58 16.60 -1.68
CA VAL A 241 11.72 16.61 -0.22
C VAL A 241 10.42 17.08 0.43
N GLN A 242 9.79 18.15 -0.04
CA GLN A 242 8.46 18.57 0.45
C GLN A 242 7.39 17.51 0.21
N GLY A 243 7.42 16.81 -0.92
CA GLY A 243 6.50 15.69 -1.21
C GLY A 243 6.70 14.46 -0.30
N LEU A 244 7.90 14.27 0.26
CA LEU A 244 8.19 13.23 1.26
C LEU A 244 7.86 13.68 2.69
N SER A 245 8.16 14.95 3.03
CA SER A 245 7.97 15.51 4.38
C SER A 245 6.50 15.80 4.72
N THR A 246 5.72 16.31 3.76
CA THR A 246 4.31 16.70 4.00
C THR A 246 3.40 15.49 4.25
N THR A 247 3.77 14.30 3.80
CA THR A 247 3.00 13.07 4.10
C THR A 247 3.36 12.48 5.48
N GLY A 248 4.58 12.70 5.98
CA GLY A 248 5.03 12.18 7.29
C GLY A 248 4.48 12.97 8.48
N ALA A 249 4.28 14.29 8.35
CA ALA A 249 3.83 15.14 9.45
C ALA A 249 2.31 15.10 9.72
N ASN A 250 1.49 14.73 8.73
CA ASN A 250 0.02 14.81 8.84
C ASN A 250 -0.66 13.53 9.36
N HIS A 251 0.07 12.45 9.65
CA HIS A 251 -0.55 11.16 9.99
C HIS A 251 -0.07 10.51 11.30
N ALA A 252 0.56 11.27 12.20
CA ALA A 252 0.67 10.91 13.62
C ALA A 252 -0.64 11.13 14.40
N GLY A 253 -1.80 11.02 13.73
CA GLY A 253 -3.13 11.15 14.31
C GLY A 253 -3.67 9.81 14.79
N ILE A 254 -3.06 9.25 15.84
CA ILE A 254 -3.70 8.18 16.61
C ILE A 254 -4.83 8.85 17.40
N SER A 255 -6.08 8.62 16.99
CA SER A 255 -7.27 9.04 17.73
C SER A 255 -7.21 8.52 19.17
N GLN A 256 -7.18 9.44 20.14
CA GLN A 256 -7.65 9.18 21.49
C GLN A 256 -9.13 8.77 21.41
N VAL A 257 -9.40 7.48 21.46
CA VAL A 257 -10.75 6.99 21.78
C VAL A 257 -10.85 6.99 23.31
N GLY A 258 -11.52 8.03 23.83
CA GLY A 258 -11.96 8.08 25.22
C GLY A 258 -12.94 6.93 25.48
N VAL A 259 -12.55 6.04 26.38
CA VAL A 259 -13.45 4.99 26.91
C VAL A 259 -14.37 5.66 27.92
N SER A 260 -15.59 5.97 27.49
CA SER A 260 -16.70 6.30 28.39
C SER A 260 -17.26 5.00 28.98
N MET A 261 -17.06 4.79 30.28
CA MET A 261 -17.75 3.73 31.03
C MET A 261 -19.22 4.09 31.25
N PRO A 262 -20.17 3.14 31.09
CA PRO A 262 -21.47 3.24 31.72
C PRO A 262 -21.44 2.56 33.10
N SER A 263 -21.56 3.38 34.14
CA SER A 263 -21.87 2.94 35.50
C SER A 263 -23.35 2.56 35.57
N ALA A 264 -23.68 1.28 35.68
CA ALA A 264 -25.00 0.83 36.09
C ALA A 264 -24.87 -0.06 37.34
N SER A 265 -25.38 0.49 38.44
CA SER A 265 -25.57 -0.18 39.72
C SER A 265 -26.58 -1.32 39.57
N THR A 266 -26.30 -2.50 40.13
CA THR A 266 -27.34 -3.35 40.75
C THR A 266 -26.70 -4.24 41.83
N THR A 267 -27.24 -4.11 43.02
CA THR A 267 -27.03 -4.84 44.28
C THR A 267 -27.44 -6.32 44.23
N ALA A 268 -26.56 -7.21 44.73
CA ALA A 268 -26.69 -8.37 45.65
C ALA A 268 -27.95 -9.31 45.64
N PRO A 269 -27.89 -10.57 46.15
CA PRO A 269 -26.89 -11.14 47.07
C PRO A 269 -26.38 -12.58 46.79
N LEU A 270 -25.31 -12.90 47.53
CA LEU A 270 -24.74 -14.23 47.78
C LEU A 270 -25.76 -15.19 48.40
N LEU A 271 -25.78 -16.43 47.92
CA LEU A 271 -26.18 -17.62 48.68
C LEU A 271 -25.45 -18.84 48.13
N ALA A 272 -24.49 -19.37 48.90
CA ALA A 272 -24.02 -20.75 48.78
C ALA A 272 -23.32 -21.17 50.08
N SER A 273 -23.84 -22.23 50.72
CA SER A 273 -23.13 -23.27 51.50
C SER A 273 -24.08 -23.83 52.57
N THR A 274 -24.67 -25.01 52.35
CA THR A 274 -24.18 -26.30 52.87
C THR A 274 -24.16 -26.37 54.41
N HIS A 275 -25.26 -26.83 54.98
CA HIS A 275 -25.34 -28.03 55.83
C HIS A 275 -26.80 -28.50 55.90
#